data_AF-A0AA36LMW4-F1
#
_entry.id   AF-A0AA36LMW4-F1
#
_cell.length_a   1.000
_cell.length_b   1.000
_cell.length_c   1.000
_cell.angle_alpha   90.00
_cell.angle_beta   90.00
_cell.angle_gamma   90.00
#
_symmetry.space_group_name_H-M   'P 1'
#
loop_
_entity.id
_entity.type
_entity.pdbx_description
1 polymer ?
#
loop_
_entity_poly.entity_id
_entity_poly.type
_entity_poly.pdbx_seq_one_letter_code
_entity_poly.pdbx_strand_id
1 'polypeptide(L)'
;MMTKNIIFLSLILSTFLTVIPISSASNCSPKTCAGYNVPEVVRIIINKGCDEIPTKIIQGNRYFTVTSTHDTNKCSVFFKINEQKVEPNPSVCINEQICNITIHDGKVLSAWRDTGKWNDGAYQVNDDGKWMLLFRDSCVDCD
;
A
#
# COMPACT_ATOMS: atom_id res chain seq x y z
N MET A 1 -34.41 -54.91 26.61
CA MET A 1 -35.36 -53.99 25.97
C MET A 1 -34.78 -52.59 26.12
N MET A 2 -34.56 -51.92 24.99
CA MET A 2 -33.71 -50.74 24.76
C MET A 2 -33.88 -49.58 25.75
N THR A 3 -32.77 -49.08 26.31
CA THR A 3 -32.65 -47.71 26.81
C THR A 3 -31.79 -46.90 25.84
N LYS A 4 -32.38 -45.79 25.42
CA LYS A 4 -32.02 -44.96 24.27
C LYS A 4 -30.71 -44.20 24.48
N ASN A 5 -29.88 -44.19 23.44
CA ASN A 5 -28.82 -43.21 23.22
C ASN A 5 -29.37 -41.79 23.35
N ILE A 6 -28.74 -40.96 24.19
CA ILE A 6 -28.91 -39.51 24.16
C ILE A 6 -27.52 -38.90 24.11
N ILE A 7 -27.08 -38.59 22.89
CA ILE A 7 -25.89 -37.79 22.61
C ILE A 7 -26.28 -36.34 22.84
N PHE A 8 -25.82 -35.74 23.94
CA PHE A 8 -25.93 -34.31 24.17
C PHE A 8 -24.83 -33.60 23.35
N LEU A 9 -25.18 -33.20 22.12
CA LEU A 9 -24.36 -32.37 21.27
C LEU A 9 -24.62 -30.89 21.63
N SER A 10 -23.83 -30.35 22.55
CA SER A 10 -23.88 -28.91 22.87
C SER A 10 -23.23 -28.10 21.75
N LEU A 11 -24.09 -27.38 21.02
CA LEU A 11 -23.77 -26.43 19.96
C LEU A 11 -22.81 -25.33 20.47
N ILE A 12 -21.57 -25.32 19.98
CA ILE A 12 -20.66 -24.18 20.17
C ILE A 12 -21.07 -23.11 19.15
N LEU A 13 -21.84 -22.13 19.62
CA LEU A 13 -22.19 -20.94 18.85
C LEU A 13 -20.94 -20.06 18.72
N SER A 14 -20.12 -20.35 17.71
CA SER A 14 -19.02 -19.47 17.27
C SER A 14 -19.64 -18.22 16.64
N THR A 15 -19.72 -17.15 17.43
CA THR A 15 -19.96 -15.82 16.90
C THR A 15 -18.72 -15.40 16.12
N PHE A 16 -18.81 -15.48 14.79
CA PHE A 16 -17.88 -14.81 13.90
C PHE A 16 -18.01 -13.31 14.13
N LEU A 17 -17.16 -12.77 15.01
CA LEU A 17 -16.87 -11.35 15.08
C LEU A 17 -16.23 -10.96 13.74
N THR A 18 -17.07 -10.54 12.80
CA THR A 18 -16.63 -9.85 11.59
C THR A 18 -16.04 -8.53 12.04
N VAL A 19 -14.71 -8.47 12.11
CA VAL A 19 -13.98 -7.24 12.33
C VAL A 19 -14.24 -6.37 11.10
N ILE A 20 -15.09 -5.35 11.27
CA ILE A 20 -15.31 -4.33 10.23
C ILE A 20 -13.99 -3.57 10.12
N PRO A 21 -13.32 -3.52 8.95
CA PRO A 21 -12.16 -2.66 8.79
C PRO A 21 -12.64 -1.21 8.92
N ILE A 22 -12.28 -0.57 10.03
CA ILE A 22 -12.54 0.85 10.25
C ILE A 22 -11.68 1.59 9.23
N SER A 23 -12.33 2.14 8.21
CA SER A 23 -11.73 3.12 7.31
C SER A 23 -11.23 4.28 8.15
N SER A 24 -9.93 4.32 8.40
CA SER A 24 -9.30 5.31 9.24
C SER A 24 -9.07 6.56 8.41
N ALA A 25 -9.71 7.68 8.76
CA ALA A 25 -9.19 8.99 8.40
C ALA A 25 -7.70 9.03 8.79
N SER A 26 -6.86 9.64 7.96
CA SER A 26 -5.41 9.67 8.21
C SER A 26 -5.15 10.34 9.58
N ASN A 27 -4.86 9.52 10.59
CA ASN A 27 -4.55 9.98 11.95
C ASN A 27 -3.14 10.60 11.96
N CYS A 28 -3.02 11.78 11.36
CA CYS A 28 -1.81 12.58 11.33
C CYS A 28 -1.87 13.65 12.42
N SER A 29 -0.86 13.63 13.30
CA SER A 29 -0.51 14.71 14.22
C SER A 29 0.68 15.51 13.66
N PRO A 30 1.11 16.60 14.32
CA PRO A 30 2.28 17.37 13.87
C PRO A 30 3.58 16.57 13.76
N LYS A 31 3.71 15.40 14.41
CA LYS A 31 4.95 14.60 14.38
C LYS A 31 4.75 13.18 13.89
N THR A 32 3.51 12.69 13.91
CA THR A 32 3.21 11.29 13.64
C THR A 32 2.09 11.14 12.63
N CYS A 33 2.14 10.10 11.81
CA CYS A 33 1.01 9.68 10.98
C CYS A 33 0.92 8.17 11.05
N ALA A 34 -0.30 7.64 11.20
CA ALA A 34 -0.53 6.20 11.30
C ALA A 34 0.34 5.51 12.38
N GLY A 35 0.69 6.23 13.46
CA GLY A 35 1.54 5.73 14.55
C GLY A 35 3.05 5.79 14.33
N TYR A 36 3.53 6.28 13.18
CA TYR A 36 4.96 6.40 12.90
C TYR A 36 5.45 7.83 13.07
N ASN A 37 6.71 8.00 13.48
CA ASN A 37 7.39 9.29 13.40
C ASN A 37 7.67 9.63 11.93
N VAL A 38 7.12 10.75 11.45
CA VAL A 38 7.19 11.15 10.04
C VAL A 38 8.09 12.38 9.88
N PRO A 39 9.17 12.30 9.09
CA PRO A 39 10.03 13.43 8.79
C PRO A 39 9.30 14.59 8.10
N GLU A 40 9.81 15.81 8.26
CA GLU A 40 9.24 17.02 7.67
C GLU A 40 9.09 16.92 6.13
N VAL A 41 10.10 16.36 5.44
CA VAL A 41 10.05 16.16 3.98
C VAL A 41 8.86 15.31 3.53
N VAL A 42 8.52 14.26 4.28
CA VAL A 42 7.38 13.39 3.99
C VAL A 42 6.07 14.15 4.27
N ARG A 43 6.03 14.97 5.33
CA ARG A 43 4.86 15.82 5.63
C ARG A 43 4.57 16.85 4.54
N ILE A 44 5.61 17.45 3.97
CA ILE A 44 5.46 18.38 2.84
C ILE A 44 4.78 17.68 1.66
N ILE A 45 5.09 16.40 1.40
CA ILE A 45 4.47 15.62 0.33
C ILE A 45 3.00 15.30 0.66
N ILE A 46 2.71 14.87 1.90
CA ILE A 46 1.33 14.64 2.35
C ILE A 46 0.46 15.89 2.16
N ASN A 47 0.96 17.05 2.61
CA ASN A 47 0.24 18.32 2.55
C ASN A 47 0.00 18.85 1.12
N LYS A 48 0.62 18.25 0.09
CA LYS A 48 0.43 18.62 -1.32
C LYS A 48 -0.76 17.91 -1.99
N GLY A 49 -1.60 17.21 -1.23
CA GLY A 49 -2.81 16.55 -1.74
C GLY A 49 -2.68 15.04 -1.86
N CYS A 50 -1.93 14.41 -0.95
CA CYS A 50 -1.91 12.96 -0.83
C CYS A 50 -2.68 12.55 0.42
N ASP A 51 -3.81 11.87 0.23
CA ASP A 51 -4.78 11.66 1.29
C ASP A 51 -4.78 10.23 1.84
N GLU A 52 -4.28 9.25 1.08
CA GLU A 52 -4.13 7.88 1.56
C GLU A 52 -2.73 7.64 2.10
N ILE A 53 -2.69 7.16 3.35
CA ILE A 53 -1.45 6.85 4.06
C ILE A 53 -1.45 5.39 4.55
N PRO A 54 -1.46 4.39 3.65
CA PRO A 54 -1.42 3.00 4.07
C PRO A 54 0.03 2.59 4.40
N THR A 55 0.18 1.59 5.27
CA THR A 55 1.41 0.80 5.32
C THR A 55 1.27 -0.35 4.33
N LYS A 56 2.24 -0.53 3.43
CA LYS A 56 2.29 -1.66 2.51
C LYS A 56 3.49 -2.55 2.81
N ILE A 57 3.33 -3.85 2.63
CA ILE A 57 4.42 -4.83 2.72
C ILE A 57 4.68 -5.35 1.30
N ILE A 58 5.91 -5.21 0.82
CA ILE A 58 6.33 -5.66 -0.51
C ILE A 58 7.64 -6.40 -0.34
N GLN A 59 7.68 -7.69 -0.69
CA GLN A 59 8.86 -8.55 -0.52
C GLN A 59 9.48 -8.44 0.89
N GLY A 60 8.65 -8.58 1.93
CA GLY A 60 9.08 -8.47 3.33
C GLY A 60 9.43 -7.06 3.82
N ASN A 61 9.55 -6.07 2.92
CA ASN A 61 9.86 -4.69 3.27
C ASN A 61 8.58 -3.90 3.58
N ARG A 62 8.61 -3.14 4.67
CA ARG A 62 7.50 -2.27 5.10
C ARG A 62 7.69 -0.87 4.55
N TYR A 63 6.63 -0.32 3.97
CA TYR A 63 6.62 1.01 3.40
C TYR A 63 5.48 1.84 3.96
N PHE A 64 5.81 3.07 4.32
CA PHE A 64 4.85 4.14 4.53
C PHE A 64 4.57 4.75 3.16
N THR A 65 3.33 4.59 2.70
CA THR A 65 2.93 5.02 1.36
C THR A 65 2.15 6.31 1.45
N VAL A 66 2.45 7.26 0.56
CA VAL A 66 1.73 8.53 0.46
C VAL A 66 1.15 8.58 -0.96
N THR A 67 -0.18 8.50 -1.08
CA THR A 67 -0.85 8.29 -2.38
C THR A 67 -1.87 9.39 -2.68
N SER A 68 -1.89 9.88 -3.92
CA SER A 68 -2.95 10.77 -4.40
C SER A 68 -4.24 9.98 -4.60
N THR A 69 -5.36 10.44 -4.04
CA THR A 69 -6.65 9.72 -4.10
C THR A 69 -7.66 10.34 -5.05
N HIS A 70 -7.45 11.60 -5.43
CA HIS A 70 -8.38 12.37 -6.27
C HIS A 70 -7.99 12.43 -7.74
N ASP A 71 -6.86 11.83 -8.10
CA ASP A 71 -6.38 11.76 -9.48
C ASP A 71 -6.75 10.43 -10.15
N THR A 72 -6.98 10.46 -11.45
CA THR A 72 -7.10 9.24 -12.29
C THR A 72 -5.87 8.35 -12.16
N ASN A 73 -4.70 8.97 -12.06
CA ASN A 73 -3.47 8.28 -11.70
C ASN A 73 -3.27 8.38 -10.20
N LYS A 74 -3.61 7.32 -9.46
CA LYS A 74 -3.36 7.24 -8.02
C LYS A 74 -1.88 6.96 -7.79
N CYS A 75 -1.08 8.03 -7.74
CA CYS A 75 0.36 7.95 -7.68
C CYS A 75 0.84 7.88 -6.23
N SER A 76 1.75 6.96 -5.94
CA SER A 76 2.26 6.67 -4.61
C SER A 76 3.74 6.96 -4.51
N VAL A 77 4.15 7.61 -3.43
CA VAL A 77 5.55 7.67 -2.98
C VAL A 77 5.75 6.71 -1.82
N PHE A 78 6.84 5.94 -1.85
CA PHE A 78 7.12 4.91 -0.87
C PHE A 78 8.31 5.31 -0.02
N PHE A 79 8.12 5.36 1.29
CA PHE A 79 9.17 5.58 2.27
C PHE A 79 9.38 4.31 3.08
N LYS A 80 10.61 3.79 3.13
CA LYS A 80 10.90 2.61 3.94
C LYS A 80 10.59 2.91 5.41
N ILE A 81 10.03 1.93 6.11
CA ILE A 81 9.85 1.98 7.56
C ILE A 81 10.93 1.12 8.19
N ASN A 82 11.73 1.74 9.06
CA ASN A 82 12.66 1.04 9.93
C ASN A 82 12.16 1.21 11.38
N GLU A 83 11.86 0.08 12.03
CA GLU A 83 11.26 0.05 13.37
C GLU A 83 9.95 0.87 13.43
N GLN A 84 10.00 2.05 14.03
CA GLN A 84 8.87 2.98 14.23
C GLN A 84 9.07 4.32 13.50
N LYS A 85 10.08 4.40 12.63
CA LYS A 85 10.47 5.61 11.91
C LYS A 85 10.27 5.45 10.42
N VAL A 86 9.67 6.46 9.81
CA VAL A 86 9.63 6.61 8.35
C VAL A 86 10.96 7.21 7.90
N GLU A 87 11.63 6.55 6.95
CA GLU A 87 12.84 7.10 6.36
C GLU A 87 12.53 8.37 5.55
N PRO A 88 13.39 9.41 5.61
CA PRO A 88 13.11 10.68 4.95
C PRO A 88 13.26 10.59 3.43
N ASN A 89 14.07 9.65 2.95
CA ASN A 89 14.32 9.47 1.54
C ASN A 89 13.33 8.46 0.95
N PRO A 90 12.69 8.80 -0.18
CA PRO A 90 11.82 7.86 -0.86
C PRO A 90 12.64 6.68 -1.40
N SER A 91 12.11 5.46 -1.24
CA SER A 91 12.71 4.22 -1.78
C SER A 91 12.55 4.11 -3.28
N VAL A 92 11.52 4.77 -3.82
CA VAL A 92 11.26 4.99 -5.23
C VAL A 92 10.57 6.35 -5.36
N CYS A 93 10.87 7.07 -6.44
CA CYS A 93 10.37 8.42 -6.77
C CYS A 93 11.10 9.61 -6.14
N ILE A 94 12.01 10.21 -6.91
CA ILE A 94 12.00 11.68 -7.09
C ILE A 94 11.65 12.03 -8.55
N ASN A 95 11.96 11.14 -9.51
CA ASN A 95 11.80 11.39 -10.95
C ASN A 95 10.94 10.35 -11.71
N GLU A 96 10.32 9.39 -11.03
CA GLU A 96 9.48 8.36 -11.68
C GLU A 96 8.05 8.46 -11.16
N GLN A 97 7.05 8.28 -12.04
CA GLN A 97 5.65 8.18 -11.64
C GLN A 97 5.35 6.70 -11.32
N ILE A 98 5.02 6.40 -10.07
CA ILE A 98 4.54 5.07 -9.66
C ILE A 98 3.07 5.21 -9.30
N CYS A 99 2.19 4.85 -10.22
CA CYS A 99 0.74 5.00 -10.04
C CYS A 99 -0.02 3.70 -10.30
N ASN A 100 -1.26 3.67 -9.80
CA ASN A 100 -2.22 2.58 -9.95
C ASN A 100 -1.58 1.20 -9.74
N ILE A 101 -0.87 1.08 -8.62
CA ILE A 101 -0.01 -0.06 -8.38
C ILE A 101 -0.82 -1.35 -8.19
N THR A 102 -0.31 -2.43 -8.76
CA THR A 102 -0.70 -3.80 -8.42
C THR A 102 0.54 -4.60 -8.05
N ILE A 103 0.39 -5.60 -7.19
CA ILE A 103 1.50 -6.43 -6.74
C ILE A 103 1.20 -7.87 -7.16
N HIS A 104 2.09 -8.46 -7.95
CA HIS A 104 1.96 -9.83 -8.46
C HIS A 104 3.30 -10.56 -8.34
N ASP A 105 3.33 -11.73 -7.68
CA ASP A 105 4.55 -12.49 -7.39
C ASP A 105 5.69 -11.64 -6.82
N GLY A 106 5.29 -10.70 -5.95
CA GLY A 106 6.15 -9.70 -5.32
C GLY A 106 6.97 -8.83 -6.30
N LYS A 107 6.48 -8.69 -7.53
CA LYS A 107 6.80 -7.59 -8.43
C LYS A 107 5.75 -6.50 -8.27
N VAL A 108 6.17 -5.26 -8.41
CA VAL A 108 5.26 -4.12 -8.42
C VAL A 108 5.02 -3.73 -9.86
N LEU A 109 3.76 -3.78 -10.28
CA LEU A 109 3.31 -3.28 -11.57
C LEU A 109 2.70 -1.91 -11.34
N SER A 110 3.05 -0.96 -12.19
CA SER A 110 2.54 0.40 -12.15
C SER A 110 2.01 0.77 -13.53
N ALA A 111 0.86 1.44 -13.56
CA ALA A 111 0.26 1.90 -14.80
C ALA A 111 -0.28 3.32 -14.65
N TRP A 112 -0.06 4.18 -15.63
CA TRP A 112 -0.53 5.56 -15.59
C TRP A 112 -0.75 6.14 -16.97
N ARG A 113 -1.69 7.08 -17.05
CA ARG A 113 -1.98 7.82 -18.27
C ARG A 113 -1.30 9.17 -18.25
N ASP A 114 -0.51 9.48 -19.27
CA ASP A 114 0.10 10.79 -19.44
C ASP A 114 -0.06 11.28 -20.87
N THR A 115 -0.66 12.46 -21.05
CA THR A 115 -0.80 13.13 -22.35
C THR A 115 -1.38 12.22 -23.45
N GLY A 116 -2.42 11.44 -23.10
CA GLY A 116 -3.08 10.50 -24.01
C GLY A 116 -2.36 9.16 -24.19
N LYS A 117 -1.16 8.99 -23.64
CA LYS A 117 -0.38 7.76 -23.65
C LYS A 117 -0.67 6.89 -22.42
N TRP A 118 -0.81 5.60 -22.62
CA TRP A 118 -0.75 4.60 -21.55
C TRP A 118 0.72 4.25 -21.28
N ASN A 119 1.10 4.18 -20.01
CA ASN A 119 2.45 3.82 -19.60
C ASN A 119 2.38 2.71 -18.56
N ASP A 120 3.23 1.71 -18.71
CA ASP A 120 3.34 0.58 -17.80
C ASP A 120 4.79 0.43 -17.32
N GLY A 121 4.95 0.08 -16.05
CA GLY A 121 6.24 -0.21 -15.45
C GLY A 121 6.18 -1.45 -14.58
N ALA A 122 7.19 -2.30 -14.67
CA ALA A 122 7.38 -3.45 -13.80
C ALA A 122 8.66 -3.28 -12.98
N TYR A 123 8.54 -3.50 -11.68
CA TYR A 123 9.61 -3.28 -10.71
C TYR A 123 9.82 -4.50 -9.84
N GLN A 124 11.08 -4.79 -9.55
CA GLN A 124 11.46 -5.74 -8.51
C GLN A 124 11.95 -5.00 -7.29
N VAL A 125 11.49 -5.42 -6.12
CA VAL A 125 12.02 -4.95 -4.84
C VAL A 125 12.93 -6.04 -4.30
N ASN A 126 14.19 -5.71 -4.01
CA ASN A 126 15.12 -6.65 -3.39
C ASN A 126 14.94 -6.69 -1.86
N ASP A 127 15.67 -7.57 -1.19
CA ASP A 127 15.58 -7.75 0.28
C ASP A 127 15.92 -6.46 1.05
N ASP A 128 16.80 -5.61 0.51
CA ASP A 128 17.14 -4.31 1.10
C ASP A 128 16.05 -3.25 0.89
N GLY A 129 14.97 -3.59 0.19
CA GLY A 129 13.87 -2.68 -0.13
C GLY A 129 14.20 -1.69 -1.24
N LYS A 130 15.29 -1.93 -1.99
CA LYS A 130 15.67 -1.16 -3.18
C LYS A 130 14.83 -1.62 -4.37
N TRP A 131 14.26 -0.64 -5.06
CA TRP A 131 13.48 -0.86 -6.26
C TRP A 131 14.38 -0.89 -7.49
N MET A 132 14.16 -1.87 -8.35
CA MET A 132 14.82 -2.04 -9.64
C MET A 132 13.77 -2.05 -10.74
N LEU A 133 13.89 -1.16 -11.72
CA LEU A 133 13.08 -1.19 -12.92
C LEU A 133 13.45 -2.45 -13.72
N LEU A 134 12.48 -3.33 -13.94
CA LEU A 134 12.65 -4.50 -14.81
C LEU A 134 12.31 -4.15 -16.26
N PHE A 135 11.21 -3.41 -16.45
CA PHE A 135 10.68 -3.09 -17.75
C PHE A 135 9.80 -1.84 -17.69
N ARG A 136 9.80 -1.07 -18.77
CA ARG A 136 8.87 0.05 -19.00
C ARG A 136 8.39 -0.01 -20.43
N ASP A 137 7.09 0.10 -20.61
CA ASP A 137 6.46 0.26 -21.91
C ASP A 137 5.55 1.46 -21.91
N SER A 138 5.17 1.88 -23.11
CA SER A 138 4.16 2.90 -23.28
C SER A 138 3.56 2.83 -24.67
N CYS A 139 2.27 3.09 -24.77
CA CYS A 139 1.56 3.05 -26.03
C CYS A 139 0.50 4.15 -26.14
N VAL A 140 0.14 4.49 -27.37
CA VAL A 140 -0.92 5.45 -27.71
C VAL A 140 -2.03 4.66 -28.39
N ASP A 141 -3.29 4.92 -28.03
CA ASP A 141 -4.46 4.20 -28.53
C ASP A 141 -4.43 2.66 -28.31
N CYS A 142 -3.97 2.22 -27.15
CA CYS A 142 -4.21 0.84 -26.72
C CYS A 142 -5.56 0.72 -26.03
N ASP A 143 -6.31 -0.31 -26.42
CA ASP A 143 -7.55 -0.77 -25.77
C ASP A 143 -7.26 -1.94 -24.82
#